data_AF-A0A7J3DL13-F1
#
_entry.id   AF-A0A7J3DL13-F1
#
_cell.length_a   1.000
_cell.length_b   1.000
_cell.length_c   1.000
_cell.angle_alpha   90.00
_cell.angle_beta   90.00
_cell.angle_gamma   90.00
#
_symmetry.space_group_name_H-M   'P 1'
#
loop_
_entity.id
_entity.type
_entity.pdbx_description
1 polymer ?
#
loop_
_entity_poly.entity_id
_entity_poly.type
_entity_poly.pdbx_seq_one_letter_code
_entity_poly.pdbx_strand_id
1 'polypeptide(L)'
;MAGELYNQKILEFTRKGNIDRVKWLENIDKHVLSMHVERIIRNDKSVMQELMLPKWVTWELLYDWALMHAKKKGKQCVLCNDYSDVGIEFNKKFICEYCFLKLKNLK
;
A
#
# COMPACT_ATOMS: atom_id res chain seq x y z
N MET A 1 -10.03 5.20 -6.85
CA MET A 1 -9.83 4.35 -5.63
C MET A 1 -8.39 3.83 -5.64
N ALA A 2 -7.79 3.49 -4.50
CA ALA A 2 -6.43 2.93 -4.51
C ALA A 2 -6.41 1.61 -5.31
N GLY A 3 -5.50 1.51 -6.29
CA GLY A 3 -5.33 0.33 -7.13
C GLY A 3 -6.16 0.30 -8.41
N GLU A 4 -6.92 1.35 -8.71
CA GLU A 4 -7.78 1.39 -9.88
C GLU A 4 -6.96 1.48 -11.19
N LEU A 5 -5.95 2.35 -11.22
CA LEU A 5 -5.07 2.52 -12.38
C LEU A 5 -4.22 1.27 -12.61
N TYR A 6 -3.73 0.67 -11.52
CA TYR A 6 -2.97 -0.57 -11.55
C TYR A 6 -3.77 -1.72 -12.18
N ASN A 7 -5.00 -1.93 -11.72
CA ASN A 7 -5.89 -2.97 -12.25
C ASN A 7 -6.26 -2.72 -13.72
N GLN A 8 -6.53 -1.46 -14.09
CA GLN A 8 -6.80 -1.10 -15.48
C GLN A 8 -5.61 -1.41 -16.39
N LYS A 9 -4.38 -1.11 -15.95
CA LYS A 9 -3.16 -1.36 -16.73
C LYS A 9 -2.87 -2.84 -16.90
N ILE A 10 -3.10 -3.67 -15.88
CA ILE A 10 -3.01 -5.13 -16.02
C ILE A 10 -3.99 -5.62 -17.09
N LEU A 11 -5.26 -5.22 -17.02
CA LEU A 11 -6.27 -5.62 -18.01
C LEU A 11 -5.92 -5.16 -19.43
N GLU A 12 -5.41 -3.93 -19.57
CA GLU A 12 -4.95 -3.39 -20.85
C GLU A 12 -3.81 -4.22 -21.44
N PHE A 13 -2.80 -4.57 -20.63
CA PHE A 13 -1.67 -5.38 -21.09
C PHE A 13 -2.08 -6.82 -21.41
N THR A 14 -2.99 -7.41 -20.64
CA THR A 14 -3.55 -8.74 -20.94
C THR A 14 -4.29 -8.73 -22.27
N ARG A 15 -5.15 -7.74 -22.52
CA ARG A 15 -5.89 -7.62 -23.80
C ARG A 15 -4.97 -7.40 -25.00
N LYS A 16 -3.85 -6.72 -24.80
CA LYS A 16 -2.83 -6.47 -25.84
C LYS A 16 -1.82 -7.61 -26.01
N GLY A 17 -1.93 -8.70 -25.23
CA GLY A 17 -0.99 -9.83 -25.29
C GLY A 17 0.41 -9.54 -24.73
N ASN A 18 0.59 -8.46 -23.95
CA ASN A 18 1.88 -8.09 -23.36
C ASN A 18 2.12 -8.86 -22.05
N ILE A 19 2.30 -10.18 -22.15
CA ILE A 19 2.40 -11.09 -20.99
C ILE A 19 3.58 -10.73 -20.08
N ASP A 20 4.72 -10.30 -20.65
CA ASP A 20 5.90 -9.93 -19.85
C ASP A 20 5.64 -8.72 -18.94
N ARG A 21 4.84 -7.75 -19.42
CA ARG A 21 4.49 -6.57 -18.61
C ARG A 21 3.53 -6.91 -17.49
N VAL A 22 2.58 -7.82 -17.74
CA VAL A 22 1.66 -8.32 -16.72
C VAL A 22 2.45 -9.06 -15.64
N LYS A 23 3.33 -10.00 -16.03
CA LYS A 23 4.20 -10.73 -15.10
C LYS A 23 5.09 -9.80 -14.29
N TRP A 24 5.60 -8.73 -14.91
CA TRP A 24 6.41 -7.74 -14.20
C TRP A 24 5.59 -7.00 -13.15
N LEU A 25 4.37 -6.55 -13.48
CA LEU A 25 3.47 -5.90 -12.52
C LEU A 25 3.12 -6.84 -11.36
N GLU A 26 2.73 -8.09 -11.65
CA GLU A 26 2.43 -9.09 -10.61
C GLU A 26 3.62 -9.38 -9.68
N ASN A 27 4.85 -9.11 -10.12
CA ASN A 27 6.08 -9.33 -9.36
C ASN A 27 6.76 -8.02 -8.92
N ILE A 28 6.08 -6.89 -8.98
CA ILE A 28 6.65 -5.57 -8.65
C ILE A 28 7.19 -5.50 -7.21
N ASP A 29 6.60 -6.25 -6.26
CA ASP A 29 7.10 -6.39 -4.88
C ASP A 29 8.55 -6.90 -4.80
N LYS A 30 8.99 -7.68 -5.80
CA LYS A 30 10.38 -8.18 -5.89
C LYS A 30 11.35 -7.11 -6.37
N HIS A 31 10.83 -6.08 -7.04
CA HIS A 31 11.61 -4.99 -7.62
C HIS A 31 11.61 -3.73 -6.75
N VAL A 32 10.62 -3.58 -5.86
CA VAL A 32 10.45 -2.39 -5.02
C VAL A 32 10.45 -2.76 -3.55
N LEU A 33 11.58 -2.49 -2.88
CA LEU A 33 11.74 -2.72 -1.43
C LEU A 33 10.73 -1.92 -0.60
N SER A 34 10.37 -2.43 0.59
CA SER A 34 9.42 -1.76 1.48
C SER A 34 9.82 -0.32 1.86
N MET A 35 11.12 -0.03 1.98
CA MET A 35 11.60 1.33 2.21
C MET A 35 11.24 2.29 1.07
N HIS A 36 11.29 1.82 -0.18
CA HIS A 36 10.88 2.60 -1.34
C HIS A 36 9.37 2.78 -1.38
N VAL A 37 8.59 1.75 -1.03
CA VAL A 37 7.12 1.85 -0.92
C VAL A 37 6.71 2.98 0.03
N GLU A 38 7.34 3.07 1.21
CA GLU A 38 7.05 4.13 2.17
C GLU A 38 7.37 5.54 1.63
N ARG A 39 8.48 5.66 0.89
CA ARG A 39 8.86 6.92 0.23
C ARG A 39 7.89 7.29 -0.89
N ILE A 40 7.45 6.30 -1.68
CA ILE A 40 6.45 6.49 -2.75
C ILE A 40 5.14 7.01 -2.15
N ILE A 41 4.66 6.41 -1.06
CA ILE A 41 3.44 6.86 -0.35
C ILE A 41 3.59 8.28 0.20
N ARG A 42 4.80 8.68 0.62
CA ARG A 42 5.13 10.07 1.03
C ARG A 42 5.30 11.03 -0.14
N ASN A 43 4.97 10.59 -1.36
CA ASN A 43 5.07 11.37 -2.59
C ASN A 43 6.51 11.76 -2.97
N ASP A 44 7.51 11.01 -2.51
CA ASP A 44 8.91 11.22 -2.85
C ASP A 44 9.23 10.63 -4.24
N LYS A 45 9.21 11.49 -5.26
CA LYS A 45 9.49 11.13 -6.65
C LYS A 45 10.96 10.79 -6.94
N SER A 46 11.89 11.12 -6.04
CA SER A 46 13.32 10.83 -6.25
C SER A 46 13.60 9.33 -6.31
N VAL A 47 12.75 8.52 -5.67
CA VAL A 47 12.78 7.04 -5.73
C VAL A 47 12.76 6.50 -7.17
N MET A 48 12.15 7.21 -8.12
CA MET A 48 12.15 6.79 -9.53
C MET A 48 13.54 6.75 -10.16
N GLN A 49 14.49 7.55 -9.66
CA GLN A 49 15.88 7.56 -10.12
C GLN A 49 16.71 6.44 -9.50
N GLU A 50 16.30 5.98 -8.31
CA GLU A 50 16.99 4.92 -7.57
C GLU A 50 16.52 3.53 -8.01
N LEU A 51 15.24 3.38 -8.38
CA LEU A 51 14.68 2.14 -8.87
C LEU A 51 15.03 1.90 -10.34
N MET A 52 15.56 0.72 -10.67
CA MET A 52 15.71 0.27 -12.05
C MET A 52 14.36 -0.18 -12.63
N LEU A 53 13.51 0.79 -12.98
CA LEU A 53 12.18 0.54 -13.53
C LEU A 53 12.18 0.46 -15.06
N PRO A 54 11.33 -0.38 -15.65
CA PRO A 54 11.07 -0.33 -17.08
C PRO A 54 10.54 1.04 -17.53
N LYS A 55 10.94 1.50 -18.71
CA LYS A 55 10.57 2.83 -19.26
C LYS A 55 9.07 3.12 -19.35
N TRP A 56 8.24 2.06 -19.37
CA TRP A 56 6.79 2.18 -19.47
C TRP A 56 6.10 2.33 -18.10
N VAL A 57 6.81 2.16 -16.99
CA VAL A 57 6.28 2.34 -15.64
C VAL A 57 6.28 3.83 -15.33
N THR A 58 5.08 4.40 -15.13
CA THR A 58 4.93 5.80 -14.75
C THR A 58 4.83 5.96 -13.24
N TRP A 59 5.10 7.17 -12.75
CA TRP A 59 4.97 7.49 -11.34
C TRP A 59 3.55 7.23 -10.83
N GLU A 60 2.53 7.58 -11.61
CA GLU A 60 1.12 7.42 -11.23
C GLU A 60 0.78 5.94 -11.03
N LEU A 61 1.29 5.06 -11.89
CA LEU A 61 1.11 3.62 -11.77
C LEU A 61 1.80 3.07 -10.52
N LEU A 62 3.04 3.49 -10.27
CA LEU A 62 3.82 3.07 -9.12
C LEU A 62 3.20 3.57 -7.80
N TYR A 63 2.71 4.80 -7.80
CA TYR A 63 2.04 5.41 -6.66
C TYR A 63 0.71 4.71 -6.34
N ASP A 64 -0.13 4.47 -7.36
CA ASP A 64 -1.39 3.75 -7.20
C ASP A 64 -1.16 2.32 -6.69
N TRP A 65 -0.14 1.63 -7.20
CA TRP A 65 0.30 0.34 -6.68
C TRP A 65 0.79 0.43 -5.23
N ALA A 66 1.65 1.39 -4.91
CA ALA A 66 2.19 1.55 -3.56
C ALA A 66 1.10 1.84 -2.52
N LEU A 67 0.01 2.53 -2.91
CA LEU A 67 -1.16 2.73 -2.06
C LEU A 67 -1.92 1.43 -1.76
N MET A 68 -1.94 0.46 -2.69
CA MET A 68 -2.47 -0.89 -2.41
C MET A 68 -1.58 -1.67 -1.43
N HIS A 69 -0.26 -1.45 -1.51
CA HIS A 69 0.76 -2.12 -0.70
C HIS A 69 1.18 -1.32 0.53
N ALA A 70 0.48 -0.23 0.83
CA ALA A 70 0.62 0.50 2.08
C ALA A 70 0.26 -0.46 3.21
N LYS A 71 1.29 -1.15 3.74
CA LYS A 71 1.15 -2.00 4.92
C LYS A 71 0.41 -1.16 5.96
N LYS A 72 -0.69 -1.71 6.47
CA LYS A 72 -1.42 -1.09 7.56
C LYS A 72 -0.39 -0.90 8.70
N LYS A 73 0.06 0.33 8.94
CA LYS A 73 1.11 0.61 9.92
C LYS A 73 0.55 0.43 11.34
N GLY A 74 1.38 -0.13 12.21
CA GLY A 74 1.10 -0.23 13.64
C GLY A 74 0.66 -1.61 14.12
N LYS A 75 0.03 -1.64 15.30
CA LYS A 75 -0.48 -2.88 15.90
C LYS A 75 -1.91 -3.11 15.43
N GLN A 76 -2.30 -4.37 15.24
CA GLN A 76 -3.66 -4.72 14.88
C GLN A 76 -4.60 -4.50 16.06
N CYS A 77 -5.62 -3.68 15.87
CA CYS A 77 -6.66 -3.43 16.87
C CYS A 77 -7.56 -4.66 17.02
N VAL A 78 -7.78 -5.12 18.26
CA VAL A 78 -8.63 -6.28 18.54
C VAL A 78 -10.13 -6.04 18.29
N LEU A 79 -10.57 -4.78 18.20
CA LEU A 79 -11.99 -4.43 18.05
C LEU A 79 -12.41 -4.21 16.60
N CYS A 80 -11.56 -3.56 15.79
CA CYS A 80 -11.87 -3.27 14.39
C CYS A 80 -11.03 -4.06 13.39
N ASN A 81 -10.03 -4.84 13.84
CA ASN A 81 -9.08 -5.57 12.99
C ASN A 81 -8.26 -4.71 12.02
N ASP A 82 -8.33 -3.38 12.13
CA ASP A 82 -7.45 -2.44 11.44
C ASP A 82 -6.16 -2.19 12.21
N TYR A 83 -5.10 -1.78 11.51
CA TYR A 83 -3.82 -1.48 12.14
C TYR A 83 -3.71 0.01 12.36
N SER A 84 -3.18 0.38 13.51
CA SER A 84 -2.96 1.77 13.88
C SER A 84 -1.67 1.88 14.69
N ASP A 85 -0.94 2.96 14.47
CA ASP A 85 0.25 3.30 15.27
C ASP A 85 -0.13 3.92 16.62
N VAL A 86 -1.36 4.44 16.74
CA VAL A 86 -1.84 5.17 17.92
C VAL A 86 -2.98 4.39 18.57
N GLY A 87 -2.79 4.06 19.84
CA GLY A 87 -3.75 3.29 20.60
C GLY A 87 -3.24 2.95 21.99
N ILE A 88 -4.00 2.10 22.67
CA ILE A 88 -3.73 1.65 24.03
C ILE A 88 -3.55 0.13 24.03
N GLU A 89 -2.58 -0.34 24.81
CA GLU A 89 -2.52 -1.75 25.19
C GLU A 89 -3.37 -1.99 26.44
N PHE A 90 -4.31 -2.93 26.34
CA PHE A 90 -5.13 -3.39 27.47
C PHE A 90 -5.12 -4.91 27.51
N ASN A 91 -4.70 -5.51 28.64
CA ASN A 91 -4.58 -6.97 28.79
C ASN A 91 -3.81 -7.66 27.64
N LYS A 92 -2.65 -7.11 27.26
CA LYS A 92 -1.82 -7.60 26.14
C LYS A 92 -2.51 -7.56 24.76
N LYS A 93 -3.64 -6.87 24.62
CA LYS A 93 -4.34 -6.64 23.35
C LYS A 93 -4.25 -5.17 22.99
N PHE A 94 -4.01 -4.86 21.71
CA PHE A 94 -3.98 -3.48 21.22
C PHE A 94 -5.38 -3.03 20.82
N ILE A 95 -5.75 -1.81 21.21
CA ILE A 95 -6.98 -1.14 20.79
C ILE A 95 -6.59 0.21 20.17
N CYS A 96 -7.00 0.45 18.92
CA CYS A 96 -6.74 1.74 18.26
C CYS A 96 -7.49 2.89 18.96
N GLU A 97 -6.95 4.10 18.85
CA GLU A 97 -7.51 5.32 19.45
C GLU A 97 -9.00 5.51 19.12
N TYR A 98 -9.40 5.27 17.87
CA TYR A 98 -10.78 5.42 17.43
C TYR A 98 -11.75 4.48 18.15
N CYS A 99 -11.38 3.20 18.31
CA CYS A 99 -12.18 2.23 19.06
C CYS A 99 -12.22 2.57 20.56
N PHE A 100 -11.11 3.07 21.12
CA PHE A 100 -11.07 3.53 22.50
C PHE A 100 -11.99 4.73 22.75
N LEU A 101 -11.97 5.75 21.87
CA LEU A 101 -12.84 6.91 21.96
C LEU A 101 -14.31 6.53 21.84
N LYS A 102 -14.66 5.58 20.97
CA LYS A 102 -16.02 5.04 20.89
C LYS A 102 -16.46 4.40 22.21
N LEU A 103 -15.61 3.58 22.83
CA LEU A 103 -15.89 2.97 24.14
C LEU A 103 -16.06 4.01 25.24
N LYS A 104 -15.21 5.04 25.25
CA LYS A 104 -15.27 6.14 26.24
C LYS A 104 -16.55 6.97 26.10
N ASN A 105 -17.07 7.12 24.89
CA ASN A 105 -18.24 7.94 24.57
C ASN A 105 -19.55 7.14 24.49
N LEU A 106 -19.51 5.81 24.66
CA LEU A 106 -20.67 4.98 24.90
C LEU A 106 -21.14 5.21 26.35
N LYS A 107 -21.94 6.27 26.55
CA LYS A 107 -22.75 6.47 27.75
C LYS A 107 -24.08 5.73 27.62
#